data_AF-A0A0Q4IMM9-F1
#
_entry.id   AF-A0A0Q4IMM9-F1
#
_cell.length_a   1.000
_cell.length_b   1.000
_cell.length_c   1.000
_cell.angle_alpha   90.00
_cell.angle_beta   90.00
_cell.angle_gamma   90.00
#
_symmetry.space_group_name_H-M   'P 1'
#
loop_
_entity.id
_entity.type
_entity.pdbx_description
1 polymer ?
#
loop_
_entity_poly.entity_id
_entity_poly.type
_entity_poly.pdbx_seq_one_letter_code
_entity_poly.pdbx_strand_id
1 'polypeptide(L)'
;MLAAVQLALQEHVAPKIDDQWAQSALRSVEVILNHLQARVPVEGAMLHEDSRELVVLLTAARDRLSHDDPALATFLAEAPDLIDGYARVDALQALNHKGREAVDALLHACHARKGEAVADAVHADLRAWLLKHADRESGFFFPTYVGRPV
;
A
#
# COMPACT_ATOMS: atom_id res chain seq x y z
N MET A 1 16.80 -8.99 13.40
CA MET A 1 16.32 -10.39 13.35
C MET A 1 16.30 -10.93 11.92
N LEU A 2 15.60 -10.29 10.96
CA LEU A 2 15.54 -10.76 9.57
C LEU A 2 16.91 -10.93 8.89
N ALA A 3 17.80 -9.95 9.01
CA ALA A 3 19.18 -10.05 8.47
C ALA A 3 19.97 -11.23 9.06
N ALA A 4 19.78 -11.54 10.35
CA ALA A 4 20.45 -12.67 11.00
C ALA A 4 19.89 -14.01 10.52
N VAL A 5 18.57 -14.09 10.27
CA VAL A 5 17.94 -15.28 9.67
C VAL A 5 18.46 -15.51 8.25
N GLN A 6 18.56 -14.45 7.45
CA GLN A 6 19.11 -14.53 6.09
C GLN A 6 20.56 -15.02 6.11
N LEU A 7 21.40 -14.46 6.98
CA LEU A 7 22.79 -14.89 7.13
C LEU A 7 22.88 -16.38 7.51
N ALA A 8 22.07 -16.81 8.49
CA ALA A 8 22.04 -18.22 8.90
C ALA A 8 21.60 -19.17 7.77
N LEU A 9 20.63 -18.75 6.95
CA LEU A 9 20.21 -19.52 5.77
C LEU A 9 21.35 -19.65 4.75
N GLN A 10 22.05 -18.56 4.48
CA GLN A 10 23.16 -18.52 3.52
C GLN A 10 24.39 -19.30 3.97
N GLU A 11 24.78 -19.16 5.24
CA GLU A 11 26.03 -19.74 5.75
C GLU A 11 25.88 -21.17 6.27
N HIS A 12 24.68 -21.56 6.72
CA HIS A 12 24.52 -22.83 7.47
C HIS A 12 23.51 -23.79 6.87
N VAL A 13 22.61 -23.32 6.01
CA VAL A 13 21.53 -24.14 5.41
C VAL A 13 21.79 -24.39 3.92
N ALA A 14 21.92 -23.32 3.12
CA ALA A 14 22.11 -23.43 1.68
C ALA A 14 23.30 -24.32 1.26
N PRO A 15 24.48 -24.29 1.93
CA PRO A 15 25.61 -25.13 1.54
C PRO A 15 25.40 -26.64 1.77
N LYS A 16 24.34 -27.03 2.48
CA LYS A 16 24.04 -28.43 2.83
C LYS A 16 22.89 -29.02 2.02
N ILE A 17 22.37 -28.28 1.04
CA ILE A 17 21.22 -28.68 0.23
C ILE A 17 21.65 -28.93 -1.20
N ASP A 18 21.63 -30.20 -1.60
CA ASP A 18 21.95 -30.64 -2.97
C ASP A 18 20.70 -30.76 -3.86
N ASP A 19 19.50 -30.81 -3.27
CA ASP A 19 18.23 -30.91 -4.01
C ASP A 19 17.91 -29.61 -4.75
N GLN A 20 17.70 -29.72 -6.07
CA GLN A 20 17.48 -28.57 -6.96
C GLN A 20 16.20 -27.80 -6.63
N TRP A 21 15.14 -28.49 -6.20
CA TRP A 21 13.87 -27.86 -5.85
C TRP A 21 13.99 -27.09 -4.54
N ALA A 22 14.67 -27.67 -3.55
CA ALA A 22 14.98 -27.03 -2.28
C ALA A 22 15.88 -25.80 -2.47
N GLN A 23 16.88 -25.85 -3.35
CA GLN A 23 17.67 -24.67 -3.74
C GLN A 23 16.81 -23.58 -4.38
N SER A 24 15.86 -23.96 -5.24
CA SER A 24 14.92 -23.01 -5.83
C SER A 24 14.00 -22.36 -4.79
N ALA A 25 13.50 -23.15 -3.83
CA ALA A 25 12.71 -22.64 -2.72
C ALA A 25 13.52 -21.66 -1.84
N LEU A 26 14.79 -21.97 -1.58
CA LEU A 26 15.68 -21.08 -0.82
C LEU A 26 15.86 -19.72 -1.49
N ARG A 27 16.04 -19.67 -2.82
CA ARG A 27 16.10 -18.39 -3.55
C ARG A 27 14.82 -17.57 -3.37
N SER A 28 13.65 -18.22 -3.39
CA SER A 28 12.37 -17.53 -3.12
C SER A 28 12.30 -16.99 -1.69
N VAL A 29 12.81 -17.75 -0.71
CA VAL A 29 12.89 -17.29 0.70
C VAL A 29 13.81 -16.07 0.82
N GLU A 30 14.95 -16.06 0.14
CA GLU A 30 15.85 -14.90 0.12
C GLU A 30 15.18 -13.66 -0.46
N VAL A 31 14.44 -13.81 -1.58
CA VAL A 31 13.66 -12.73 -2.17
C VAL A 31 12.64 -12.17 -1.16
N ILE A 32 11.89 -13.03 -0.48
CA ILE A 32 10.92 -12.61 0.53
C ILE A 32 11.62 -11.89 1.70
N LEU A 33 12.73 -12.42 2.20
CA LEU A 33 13.49 -11.81 3.29
C LEU A 33 14.07 -10.45 2.91
N ASN A 34 14.54 -10.29 1.68
CA ASN A 34 14.99 -9.00 1.15
C ASN A 34 13.83 -8.00 1.09
N HIS A 35 12.66 -8.44 0.62
CA HIS A 35 11.46 -7.59 0.55
C HIS A 35 11.05 -7.11 1.94
N LEU A 36 10.98 -8.03 2.90
CA LEU A 36 10.61 -7.71 4.28
C LEU A 36 11.64 -6.76 4.93
N GLN A 37 12.94 -6.95 4.68
CA GLN A 37 13.97 -6.05 5.20
C GLN A 37 13.86 -4.63 4.64
N ALA A 38 13.45 -4.48 3.37
CA ALA A 38 13.23 -3.17 2.77
C ALA A 38 11.93 -2.51 3.27
N ARG A 39 10.83 -3.28 3.38
CA ARG A 39 9.48 -2.77 3.68
C ARG A 39 9.26 -2.48 5.17
N VAL A 40 9.61 -3.41 6.05
CA VAL A 40 9.25 -3.35 7.50
C VAL A 40 9.69 -2.05 8.19
N PRO A 41 10.91 -1.50 7.96
CA PRO A 41 11.35 -0.30 8.66
C PRO A 41 10.54 0.96 8.33
N VAL A 42 9.90 1.01 7.15
CA VAL A 42 9.24 2.21 6.63
C VAL A 42 7.72 2.07 6.51
N GLU A 43 7.18 0.85 6.57
CA GLU A 43 5.77 0.56 6.33
C GLU A 43 4.82 1.37 7.23
N GLY A 44 5.12 1.48 8.53
CA GLY A 44 4.28 2.24 9.45
C GLY A 44 4.19 3.72 9.10
N ALA A 45 5.34 4.37 8.85
CA ALA A 45 5.39 5.77 8.46
C ALA A 45 4.71 6.02 7.10
N MET A 46 4.94 5.11 6.13
CA MET A 46 4.32 5.18 4.82
C MET A 46 2.79 5.06 4.89
N LEU A 47 2.27 4.08 5.64
CA LEU A 47 0.83 3.91 5.81
C LEU A 47 0.19 5.12 6.50
N HIS A 48 0.88 5.72 7.45
CA HIS A 48 0.41 6.92 8.15
C HIS A 48 0.29 8.12 7.22
N GLU A 49 1.34 8.39 6.43
CA GLU A 49 1.35 9.44 5.42
C GLU A 49 0.23 9.23 4.39
N ASP A 50 0.11 8.00 3.88
CA ASP A 50 -0.88 7.65 2.85
C ASP A 50 -2.32 7.73 3.38
N SER A 51 -2.57 7.27 4.61
CA SER A 51 -3.88 7.40 5.25
C SER A 51 -4.26 8.86 5.51
N ARG A 52 -3.30 9.73 5.90
CA ARG A 52 -3.55 11.18 6.03
C ARG A 52 -3.94 11.82 4.71
N GLU A 53 -3.21 11.49 3.64
CA GLU A 53 -3.51 11.99 2.30
C GLU A 53 -4.89 11.51 1.81
N LEU A 54 -5.22 10.24 2.06
CA LEU A 54 -6.53 9.68 1.74
C LEU A 54 -7.67 10.41 2.44
N VAL A 55 -7.56 10.70 3.73
CA VAL A 55 -8.61 11.45 4.46
C VAL A 55 -8.87 12.81 3.83
N VAL A 56 -7.81 13.55 3.50
CA VAL A 56 -7.94 14.87 2.85
C VAL A 56 -8.58 14.74 1.47
N LEU A 57 -8.08 13.82 0.64
CA LEU A 57 -8.58 13.58 -0.71
C LEU A 57 -10.05 13.17 -0.72
N LEU A 58 -10.41 12.19 0.11
CA LEU A 58 -11.75 11.61 0.16
C LEU A 58 -12.76 12.59 0.77
N THR A 59 -12.36 13.42 1.74
CA THR A 59 -13.20 14.52 2.24
C THR A 59 -13.52 15.51 1.12
N ALA A 60 -12.49 16.00 0.42
CA ALA A 60 -12.66 16.96 -0.66
C ALA A 60 -13.49 16.38 -1.83
N ALA A 61 -13.28 15.11 -2.18
CA ALA A 61 -14.05 14.42 -3.22
C ALA A 61 -15.52 14.27 -2.84
N ARG A 62 -15.81 13.85 -1.61
CA ARG A 62 -17.17 13.75 -1.07
C ARG A 62 -17.90 15.08 -1.17
N ASP A 63 -17.27 16.14 -0.68
CA ASP A 63 -17.87 17.47 -0.61
C ASP A 63 -18.12 18.07 -2.00
N ARG A 64 -17.20 17.85 -2.96
CA ARG A 64 -17.36 18.32 -4.35
C ARG A 64 -18.42 17.56 -5.13
N LEU A 65 -18.54 16.25 -4.91
CA LEU A 65 -19.53 15.42 -5.61
C LEU A 65 -20.90 15.41 -4.94
N SER A 66 -21.00 15.91 -3.70
CA SER A 66 -22.15 15.67 -2.81
C SER A 66 -22.48 14.18 -2.71
N HIS A 67 -21.44 13.34 -2.64
CA HIS A 67 -21.60 11.89 -2.62
C HIS A 67 -21.92 11.40 -1.21
N ASP A 68 -23.06 10.75 -1.05
CA ASP A 68 -23.55 10.24 0.23
C ASP A 68 -23.41 8.70 0.25
N ASP A 69 -22.19 8.24 0.50
CA ASP A 69 -21.89 6.83 0.72
C ASP A 69 -21.63 6.57 2.22
N PRO A 70 -22.43 5.70 2.88
CA PRO A 70 -22.25 5.35 4.28
C PRO A 70 -20.87 4.77 4.61
N ALA A 71 -20.26 4.02 3.68
CA ALA A 71 -18.95 3.42 3.91
C ALA A 71 -17.86 4.51 3.95
N LEU A 72 -17.88 5.43 2.97
CA LEU A 72 -17.03 6.62 2.96
C LEU A 72 -17.24 7.51 4.21
N ALA A 73 -18.49 7.72 4.63
CA ALA A 73 -18.78 8.51 5.83
C ALA A 73 -18.19 7.86 7.10
N THR A 74 -18.32 6.54 7.22
CA THR A 74 -17.75 5.76 8.34
C THR A 74 -16.22 5.86 8.33
N PHE A 75 -15.59 5.68 7.18
CA PHE A 75 -14.14 5.82 7.04
C PHE A 75 -13.67 7.22 7.49
N LEU A 76 -14.32 8.29 7.01
CA LEU A 76 -13.93 9.66 7.34
C LEU A 76 -14.16 10.02 8.82
N ALA A 77 -15.07 9.32 9.50
CA ALA A 77 -15.28 9.48 10.94
C ALA A 77 -14.24 8.72 11.79
N GLU A 78 -13.86 7.51 11.38
CA GLU A 78 -12.93 6.65 12.13
C GLU A 78 -11.45 7.00 11.90
N ALA A 79 -11.10 7.47 10.70
CA ALA A 79 -9.72 7.64 10.28
C ALA A 79 -8.91 8.65 11.13
N PRO A 80 -9.43 9.84 11.49
CA PRO A 80 -8.65 10.85 12.21
C PRO A 80 -8.11 10.35 13.56
N ASP A 81 -8.96 9.70 14.35
CA ASP A 81 -8.57 9.17 15.68
C ASP A 81 -7.49 8.11 15.58
N LEU A 82 -7.58 7.24 14.56
CA LEU A 82 -6.61 6.17 14.34
C LEU A 82 -5.27 6.71 13.82
N ILE A 83 -5.32 7.74 12.99
CA ILE A 83 -4.12 8.41 12.46
C ILE A 83 -3.41 9.21 13.55
N ASP A 84 -4.12 10.00 14.35
CA ASP A 84 -3.48 10.88 15.33
C ASP A 84 -3.01 10.12 16.59
N GLY A 85 -3.47 8.89 16.79
CA GLY A 85 -2.95 7.97 17.79
C GLY A 85 -1.66 7.24 17.38
N TYR A 86 -1.13 6.43 18.31
CA TYR A 86 -0.05 5.46 18.02
C TYR A 86 -0.64 4.17 17.47
N ALA A 87 -1.23 4.22 16.27
CA ALA A 87 -1.81 3.04 15.66
C ALA A 87 -0.76 1.98 15.32
N ARG A 88 -1.16 0.72 15.51
CA ARG A 88 -0.38 -0.43 15.07
C ARG A 88 -0.43 -0.53 13.53
N VAL A 89 0.60 -1.14 12.95
CA VAL A 89 0.72 -1.31 11.49
C VAL A 89 -0.48 -2.07 10.90
N ASP A 90 -0.96 -3.12 11.58
CA ASP A 90 -2.12 -3.90 11.15
C ASP A 90 -3.41 -3.06 11.08
N ALA A 91 -3.61 -2.18 12.07
CA ALA A 91 -4.73 -1.24 12.08
C ALA A 91 -4.63 -0.20 10.94
N LEU A 92 -3.43 0.31 10.67
CA LEU A 92 -3.19 1.23 9.55
C LEU A 92 -3.39 0.55 8.18
N GLN A 93 -2.98 -0.72 8.03
CA GLN A 93 -3.24 -1.50 6.82
C GLN A 93 -4.74 -1.68 6.58
N ALA A 94 -5.50 -2.02 7.62
CA ALA A 94 -6.95 -2.16 7.53
C ALA A 94 -7.63 -0.83 7.18
N LEU A 95 -7.19 0.29 7.79
CA LEU A 95 -7.69 1.62 7.46
C LEU A 95 -7.40 1.99 6.00
N ASN A 96 -6.17 1.77 5.55
CA ASN A 96 -5.74 2.08 4.20
C ASN A 96 -6.47 1.22 3.14
N HIS A 97 -6.82 -0.03 3.48
CA HIS A 97 -7.67 -0.87 2.64
C HIS A 97 -9.08 -0.29 2.47
N LYS A 98 -9.76 0.06 3.58
CA LYS A 98 -11.08 0.73 3.53
C LYS A 98 -11.03 2.02 2.71
N GLY A 99 -9.96 2.81 2.88
CA GLY A 99 -9.77 4.04 2.12
C GLY A 99 -9.67 3.79 0.60
N ARG A 100 -9.00 2.71 0.19
CA ARG A 100 -8.93 2.31 -1.23
C ARG A 100 -10.27 1.84 -1.79
N GLU A 101 -11.06 1.10 -1.01
CA GLU A 101 -12.44 0.76 -1.41
C GLU A 101 -13.29 2.01 -1.63
N ALA A 102 -13.11 3.04 -0.80
CA ALA A 102 -13.80 4.33 -0.97
C ALA A 102 -13.31 5.10 -2.22
N VAL A 103 -12.02 5.02 -2.57
CA VAL A 103 -11.49 5.55 -3.84
C VAL A 103 -12.20 4.88 -5.02
N ASP A 104 -12.32 3.55 -5.02
CA ASP A 104 -12.98 2.81 -6.10
C ASP A 104 -14.46 3.18 -6.23
N ALA A 105 -15.18 3.30 -5.12
CA ALA A 105 -16.57 3.76 -5.11
C ALA A 105 -16.72 5.17 -5.72
N LEU A 106 -15.84 6.10 -5.36
CA LEU A 106 -15.85 7.46 -5.92
C LEU A 106 -15.44 7.50 -7.39
N LEU A 107 -14.52 6.64 -7.84
CA LEU A 107 -14.18 6.51 -9.25
C LEU A 107 -15.40 6.05 -10.07
N HIS A 108 -16.16 5.08 -9.56
CA HIS A 108 -17.43 4.68 -10.18
C HIS A 108 -18.45 5.83 -10.22
N ALA A 109 -18.57 6.61 -9.15
CA ALA A 109 -19.44 7.78 -9.11
C ALA A 109 -19.02 8.87 -10.11
N CYS A 110 -17.72 9.12 -10.25
CA CYS A 110 -17.19 10.05 -11.25
C CYS A 110 -17.46 9.54 -12.67
N HIS A 111 -17.29 8.23 -12.91
CA HIS A 111 -17.53 7.62 -14.21
C HIS A 111 -18.99 7.75 -14.66
N ALA A 112 -19.94 7.58 -13.73
CA ALA A 112 -21.37 7.78 -13.99
C ALA A 112 -21.72 9.22 -14.39
N ARG A 113 -20.87 10.20 -14.03
CA ARG A 113 -21.03 11.64 -14.26
C ARG A 113 -20.00 12.20 -15.25
N LYS A 114 -19.43 11.32 -16.08
CA LYS A 114 -18.36 11.69 -17.02
C LYS A 114 -18.76 12.87 -17.92
N GLY A 115 -17.87 13.85 -18.04
CA GLY A 115 -18.11 15.09 -18.78
C GLY A 115 -18.65 16.22 -17.93
N GLU A 116 -19.05 15.96 -16.68
CA GLU A 116 -19.24 17.02 -15.69
C GLU A 116 -17.86 17.48 -15.19
N ALA A 117 -17.57 18.78 -15.32
CA ALA A 117 -16.26 19.34 -14.97
C ALA A 117 -15.82 19.03 -13.52
N VAL A 118 -16.77 19.00 -12.58
CA VAL A 118 -16.49 18.65 -11.18
C VAL A 118 -16.09 17.17 -11.05
N ALA A 119 -16.82 16.27 -11.70
CA ALA A 119 -16.56 14.83 -11.66
C ALA A 119 -15.24 14.46 -12.35
N ASP A 120 -14.96 15.07 -13.51
CA ASP A 120 -13.71 14.84 -14.23
C ASP A 120 -12.49 15.32 -13.42
N ALA A 121 -12.63 16.44 -12.71
CA ALA A 121 -11.57 16.96 -11.86
C ALA A 121 -11.35 16.09 -10.60
N VAL A 122 -12.41 15.60 -9.95
CA VAL A 122 -12.27 14.66 -8.82
C VAL A 122 -11.66 13.34 -9.29
N HIS A 123 -12.07 12.82 -10.45
CA HIS A 123 -11.45 11.63 -11.04
C HIS A 123 -9.95 11.82 -11.30
N ALA A 124 -9.54 13.00 -11.79
CA ALA A 124 -8.13 13.31 -11.98
C ALA A 124 -7.35 13.31 -10.66
N ASP A 125 -7.90 13.87 -9.59
CA ASP A 125 -7.29 13.89 -8.25
C ASP A 125 -7.12 12.47 -7.68
N LEU A 126 -8.17 11.63 -7.78
CA LEU A 126 -8.14 10.22 -7.34
C LEU A 126 -7.09 9.41 -8.13
N ARG A 127 -7.02 9.63 -9.45
CA ARG A 127 -6.02 9.00 -10.31
C ARG A 127 -4.60 9.46 -9.96
N ALA A 128 -4.40 10.73 -9.69
CA ALA A 128 -3.10 11.27 -9.30
C ALA A 128 -2.61 10.63 -7.98
N TRP A 129 -3.51 10.46 -7.01
CA TRP A 129 -3.19 9.74 -5.77
C TRP A 129 -2.82 8.27 -6.03
N LEU A 130 -3.58 7.55 -6.87
CA LEU A 130 -3.26 6.15 -7.22
C LEU A 130 -1.89 6.01 -7.87
N LEU A 131 -1.52 6.93 -8.76
CA LEU A 131 -0.20 6.94 -9.40
C LEU A 131 0.92 7.20 -8.37
N LYS A 132 0.71 8.14 -7.45
CA LYS A 132 1.65 8.42 -6.36
C LYS A 132 1.82 7.21 -5.43
N HIS A 133 0.72 6.54 -5.08
CA HIS A 133 0.75 5.32 -4.28
C HIS A 133 1.52 4.19 -4.99
N ALA A 134 1.26 3.99 -6.29
CA ALA A 134 1.96 2.99 -7.08
C ALA A 134 3.48 3.28 -7.18
N ASP A 135 3.87 4.54 -7.31
CA ASP A 135 5.27 4.95 -7.33
C ASP A 135 5.97 4.64 -5.99
N ARG A 136 5.34 4.98 -4.85
CA ARG A 136 5.81 4.62 -3.51
C ARG A 136 6.02 3.10 -3.36
N GLU A 137 5.03 2.30 -3.76
CA GLU A 137 5.09 0.84 -3.65
C GLU A 137 6.11 0.19 -4.61
N SER A 138 6.36 0.83 -5.77
CA SER A 138 7.29 0.33 -6.78
C SER A 138 8.72 0.13 -6.23
N GLY A 139 9.14 0.99 -5.30
CA GLY A 139 10.45 0.94 -4.66
C GLY A 139 10.70 -0.33 -3.83
N PHE A 140 9.65 -1.02 -3.38
CA PHE A 140 9.77 -2.29 -2.65
C PHE A 140 9.65 -3.52 -3.54
N PHE A 141 9.00 -3.35 -4.70
CA PHE A 141 8.73 -4.44 -5.62
C PHE A 141 9.90 -4.66 -6.60
N PHE A 142 10.31 -3.64 -7.35
CA PHE A 142 11.27 -3.80 -8.45
C PHE A 142 12.65 -4.30 -8.01
N PRO A 143 13.28 -3.74 -6.94
CA PRO A 143 14.59 -4.20 -6.50
C PRO A 143 14.60 -5.66 -6.06
N THR A 144 13.44 -6.18 -5.63
CA THR A 144 13.33 -7.49 -5.01
C THR A 144 12.89 -8.58 -5.99
N TYR A 145 11.91 -8.29 -6.85
CA TYR A 145 11.25 -9.31 -7.68
C TYR A 145 11.60 -9.26 -9.17
N VAL A 146 12.13 -8.13 -9.66
CA VAL A 146 12.46 -7.95 -11.09
C VAL A 146 13.96 -8.02 -11.33
N GLY A 147 14.77 -7.93 -10.28
CA GLY A 147 16.23 -8.02 -10.33
C GLY A 147 16.89 -6.76 -10.88
N ARG A 148 18.10 -6.45 -10.41
CA ARG A 148 19.01 -5.61 -11.20
C ARG A 148 19.37 -6.40 -12.46
N PRO A 149 19.45 -5.77 -13.65
CA PRO A 149 20.09 -6.41 -14.79
C PRO A 149 21.50 -6.84 -14.36
N VAL A 150 21.81 -8.12 -14.56
CA VAL A 150 23.19 -8.62 -14.55
C VAL A 150 23.91 -8.20 -15.82
#